data_AF-A0AAU7Z4P7-F1
#
_entry.id   AF-A0AAU7Z4P7-F1
#
_cell.length_a   1.000
_cell.length_b   1.000
_cell.length_c   1.000
_cell.angle_alpha   90.00
_cell.angle_beta   90.00
_cell.angle_gamma   90.00
#
_symmetry.space_group_name_H-M   'P 1'
#
loop_
_entity.id
_entity.type
_entity.pdbx_description
1 polymer ?
#
loop_
_entity_poly.entity_id
_entity_poly.type
_entity_poly.pdbx_seq_one_letter_code
_entity_poly.pdbx_strand_id
1 'polypeptide(L)'
;MRRCRWLSVGFCSLAWVVLVLVGASRVAAQNPEALSSFFEGKQVVVKMDMPGTQKGVDIYPNRPQPLDAKSYGDRLKQFGVSLQRGDTVMVTKVKVNKDNVEFQLGGGGYGTAGDNTDTAVHFTPAEKSDREKDLENQISNESDPDKRRSLQRELDYVRSERERRNRIDSARAQDDAERRTGQVAMKRQQGGSRFNIKLNARAMGDSLTPQVIESALAQYVSFSGDATGADGAHPAGGAPGEGTGLAVHPSDNGADPAQSLKKGMSREQVEALYGPAVEAHDRTENGMGITSCTYKSKDERVQADFVNGVLVQYSVSSR
;
A
#
# COMPACT_ATOMS: atom_id res chain seq x y z
N MET A 1 46.53 -67.09 -56.18
CA MET A 1 45.41 -67.84 -55.57
C MET A 1 45.47 -67.69 -54.05
N ARG A 2 44.33 -67.33 -53.44
CA ARG A 2 43.88 -67.68 -52.07
C ARG A 2 44.70 -67.24 -50.83
N ARG A 3 44.06 -66.33 -50.10
CA ARG A 3 43.73 -66.35 -48.65
C ARG A 3 44.78 -65.92 -47.60
N CYS A 4 44.49 -64.76 -47.01
CA CYS A 4 44.05 -64.54 -45.61
C CYS A 4 45.04 -64.65 -44.43
N ARG A 5 44.86 -63.71 -43.47
CA ARG A 5 45.33 -63.60 -42.05
C ARG A 5 46.75 -63.03 -41.87
N TRP A 6 47.10 -62.20 -40.86
CA TRP A 6 46.46 -61.67 -39.65
C TRP A 6 47.32 -60.50 -39.08
N LEU A 7 46.67 -59.48 -38.50
CA LEU A 7 46.94 -58.76 -37.22
C LEU A 7 48.35 -58.25 -36.82
N SER A 8 48.44 -56.95 -36.48
CA SER A 8 49.27 -56.31 -35.41
C SER A 8 48.88 -54.82 -35.32
N VAL A 9 47.95 -54.40 -34.45
CA VAL A 9 48.15 -53.85 -33.08
C VAL A 9 49.17 -52.70 -33.02
N GLY A 10 48.66 -51.51 -32.70
CA GLY A 10 49.44 -50.32 -32.30
C GLY A 10 48.55 -49.36 -31.52
N PHE A 11 48.41 -49.61 -30.22
CA PHE A 11 47.79 -48.72 -29.23
C PHE A 11 48.66 -47.46 -29.07
N CYS A 12 48.06 -46.27 -29.17
CA CYS A 12 48.62 -45.08 -28.54
C CYS A 12 47.50 -44.23 -27.95
N SER A 13 47.59 -44.07 -26.64
CA SER A 13 46.70 -43.40 -25.71
C SER A 13 46.55 -41.91 -26.00
N LEU A 14 45.35 -41.36 -25.83
CA LEU A 14 45.15 -40.13 -25.04
C LEU A 14 43.65 -39.90 -24.79
N ALA A 15 43.27 -40.05 -23.53
CA ALA A 15 41.99 -39.67 -23.01
C ALA A 15 41.87 -38.13 -22.97
N TRP A 16 40.78 -37.58 -23.50
CA TRP A 16 40.20 -36.34 -23.02
C TRP A 16 38.67 -36.45 -23.13
N VAL A 17 38.05 -36.62 -21.96
CA VAL A 17 36.62 -36.39 -21.74
C VAL A 17 36.40 -34.88 -21.91
N VAL A 18 35.68 -34.47 -22.94
CA VAL A 18 35.05 -33.14 -22.97
C VAL A 18 33.55 -33.36 -22.91
N LEU A 19 33.06 -33.28 -21.67
CA LEU A 19 31.69 -33.02 -21.28
C LEU A 19 31.23 -31.72 -21.97
N VAL A 20 30.56 -31.82 -23.12
CA VAL A 20 29.81 -30.66 -23.65
C VAL A 20 28.59 -30.51 -22.76
N LEU A 21 28.74 -29.64 -21.77
CA LEU A 21 27.65 -29.12 -20.96
C LEU A 21 26.51 -28.72 -21.89
N VAL A 22 25.34 -29.27 -21.60
CA VAL A 22 24.05 -28.69 -21.96
C VAL A 22 24.11 -27.21 -21.58
N GLY A 23 24.29 -26.36 -22.58
CA GLY A 23 24.03 -24.94 -22.46
C GLY A 23 22.54 -24.78 -22.23
N ALA A 24 22.10 -24.97 -20.98
CA ALA A 24 20.91 -24.29 -20.50
C ALA A 24 21.22 -22.82 -20.69
N SER A 25 20.76 -22.25 -21.81
CA SER A 25 20.65 -20.83 -22.00
C SER A 25 19.92 -20.34 -20.76
N ARG A 26 20.67 -19.76 -19.82
CA ARG A 26 20.09 -18.97 -18.77
C ARG A 26 19.38 -17.86 -19.53
N VAL A 27 18.05 -18.01 -19.66
CA VAL A 27 17.16 -16.89 -19.90
C VAL A 27 17.64 -15.83 -18.92
N ALA A 28 18.30 -14.81 -19.44
CA ALA A 28 18.64 -13.63 -18.68
C ALA A 28 17.29 -12.97 -18.39
N ALA A 29 16.62 -13.43 -17.34
CA ALA A 29 15.53 -12.72 -16.71
C ALA A 29 16.17 -11.50 -16.05
N GLN A 30 16.48 -10.49 -16.87
CA GLN A 30 16.80 -9.18 -16.35
C GLN A 30 15.51 -8.54 -15.83
N ASN A 31 15.62 -7.78 -14.77
CA ASN A 31 15.45 -8.31 -13.43
C ASN A 31 14.36 -7.39 -12.85
N PRO A 32 13.28 -7.86 -12.21
CA PRO A 32 12.33 -6.96 -11.54
C PRO A 32 13.02 -5.94 -10.62
N GLU A 33 14.22 -6.29 -10.12
CA GLU A 33 15.13 -5.42 -9.38
C GLU A 33 15.55 -4.13 -10.10
N ALA A 34 15.60 -4.09 -11.43
CA ALA A 34 16.00 -2.89 -12.18
C ALA A 34 14.94 -1.79 -12.10
N LEU A 35 13.65 -2.16 -12.17
CA LEU A 35 12.56 -1.20 -12.00
C LEU A 35 12.42 -0.74 -10.55
N SER A 36 12.49 -1.67 -9.59
CA SER A 36 12.45 -1.31 -8.18
C SER A 36 13.59 -0.38 -7.81
N SER A 37 14.84 -0.70 -8.19
CA SER A 37 16.00 0.15 -7.91
C SER A 37 15.92 1.52 -8.57
N PHE A 38 15.28 1.63 -9.73
CA PHE A 38 15.15 2.92 -10.42
C PHE A 38 14.09 3.82 -9.78
N PHE A 39 12.97 3.28 -9.30
CA PHE A 39 11.84 4.08 -8.85
C PHE A 39 11.72 4.20 -7.33
N GLU A 40 12.02 3.14 -6.59
CA GLU A 40 11.83 3.13 -5.14
C GLU A 40 12.71 4.19 -4.46
N GLY A 41 12.13 4.88 -3.48
CA GLY A 41 12.77 6.02 -2.80
C GLY A 41 12.68 7.36 -3.55
N LYS A 42 12.31 7.38 -4.84
CA LYS A 42 12.09 8.64 -5.58
C LYS A 42 10.76 9.29 -5.19
N GLN A 43 10.70 10.61 -5.33
CA GLN A 43 9.49 11.38 -5.15
C GLN A 43 8.78 11.65 -6.47
N VAL A 44 7.47 11.51 -6.44
CA VAL A 44 6.59 11.81 -7.56
C VAL A 44 5.44 12.68 -7.11
N VAL A 45 4.91 13.50 -8.02
CA VAL A 45 3.72 14.31 -7.77
C VAL A 45 2.52 13.62 -8.40
N VAL A 46 1.49 13.32 -7.62
CA VAL A 46 0.28 12.69 -8.15
C VAL A 46 -0.60 13.75 -8.82
N LYS A 47 -1.12 13.49 -10.03
CA LYS A 47 -1.95 14.43 -10.80
C LYS A 47 -3.45 14.18 -10.64
N MET A 48 -3.84 13.24 -9.79
CA MET A 48 -5.23 12.84 -9.53
C MET A 48 -5.40 12.41 -8.06
N ASP A 49 -6.63 12.41 -7.57
CA ASP A 49 -6.93 11.88 -6.24
C ASP A 49 -6.80 10.36 -6.24
N MET A 50 -6.19 9.78 -5.21
CA MET A 50 -5.91 8.34 -5.14
C MET A 50 -6.66 7.67 -3.99
N PRO A 51 -7.36 6.56 -4.25
CA PRO A 51 -8.09 5.84 -3.23
C PRO A 51 -7.14 5.09 -2.29
N GLY A 52 -7.43 5.13 -0.99
CA GLY A 52 -6.71 4.36 0.05
C GLY A 52 -7.12 2.89 0.02
N THR A 53 -6.77 2.16 -1.03
CA THR A 53 -7.21 0.76 -1.19
C THR A 53 -6.13 -0.12 -1.79
N GLN A 54 -6.15 -1.39 -1.39
CA GLN A 54 -5.28 -2.40 -1.96
C GLN A 54 -5.50 -2.58 -3.46
N LYS A 55 -6.73 -2.34 -3.93
CA LYS A 55 -7.02 -2.49 -5.35
C LYS A 55 -6.35 -1.39 -6.19
N GLY A 56 -5.91 -0.29 -5.57
CA GLY A 56 -5.26 0.83 -6.24
C GLY A 56 -6.12 1.44 -7.36
N VAL A 57 -5.45 1.95 -8.39
CA VAL A 57 -6.04 2.43 -9.63
C VAL A 57 -5.49 1.60 -10.79
N ASP A 58 -6.37 0.97 -11.57
CA ASP A 58 -5.94 0.16 -12.72
C ASP A 58 -5.76 1.05 -13.96
N ILE A 59 -4.57 0.99 -14.56
CA ILE A 59 -4.21 1.71 -15.77
C ILE A 59 -3.97 0.70 -16.89
N TYR A 60 -4.52 0.95 -18.07
CA TYR A 60 -4.45 0.10 -19.26
C TYR A 60 -3.81 0.87 -20.41
N PRO A 61 -2.47 0.96 -20.49
CA PRO A 61 -1.78 1.81 -21.46
C PRO A 61 -2.13 1.52 -22.92
N ASN A 62 -2.50 0.27 -23.22
CA ASN A 62 -2.80 -0.19 -24.57
C ASN A 62 -4.29 -0.02 -24.96
N ARG A 63 -5.10 0.65 -24.14
CA ARG A 63 -6.52 0.93 -24.44
C ARG A 63 -6.72 2.39 -24.83
N PRO A 64 -7.70 2.71 -25.70
CA PRO A 64 -8.05 4.10 -26.01
C PRO A 64 -8.44 4.92 -24.77
N GLN A 65 -9.04 4.27 -23.77
CA GLN A 65 -9.29 4.82 -22.44
C GLN A 65 -8.43 4.06 -21.43
N PRO A 66 -7.27 4.63 -21.01
CA PRO A 66 -6.37 3.92 -20.12
C PRO A 66 -6.89 3.77 -18.70
N LEU A 67 -7.78 4.66 -18.24
CA LEU A 67 -8.38 4.60 -16.91
C LEU A 67 -9.84 4.14 -16.98
N ASP A 68 -10.21 3.17 -16.16
CA ASP A 68 -11.61 2.85 -15.91
C ASP A 68 -12.19 3.85 -14.90
N ALA A 69 -12.82 4.91 -15.42
CA ALA A 69 -13.39 5.98 -14.62
C ALA A 69 -14.48 5.51 -13.65
N LYS A 70 -15.25 4.46 -14.01
CA LYS A 70 -16.30 3.93 -13.14
C LYS A 70 -15.69 3.22 -11.93
N SER A 71 -14.79 2.28 -12.18
CA SER A 71 -14.09 1.54 -11.12
C SER A 71 -13.31 2.49 -10.20
N TYR A 72 -12.67 3.50 -10.77
CA TYR A 72 -11.99 4.56 -10.02
C TYR A 72 -12.94 5.35 -9.12
N GLY A 73 -14.05 5.85 -9.66
CA GLY A 73 -15.05 6.61 -8.89
C GLY A 73 -15.71 5.79 -7.79
N ASP A 74 -16.01 4.51 -8.06
CA ASP A 74 -16.56 3.58 -7.07
C ASP A 74 -15.57 3.36 -5.91
N ARG A 75 -14.26 3.25 -6.21
CA ARG A 75 -13.20 3.13 -5.18
C ARG A 75 -13.05 4.40 -4.35
N LEU A 76 -13.09 5.58 -4.95
CA LEU A 76 -13.04 6.83 -4.21
C LEU A 76 -14.22 6.98 -3.26
N LYS A 77 -15.44 6.63 -3.70
CA LYS A 77 -16.63 6.65 -2.85
C LYS A 77 -16.53 5.65 -1.69
N GLN A 78 -16.03 4.44 -1.97
CA GLN A 78 -15.98 3.36 -0.98
C GLN A 78 -14.84 3.54 0.04
N PHE A 79 -13.67 4.01 -0.39
CA PHE A 79 -12.45 4.01 0.42
C PHE A 79 -11.96 5.41 0.79
N GLY A 80 -12.51 6.46 0.18
CA GLY A 80 -12.05 7.83 0.36
C GLY A 80 -10.72 8.11 -0.36
N VAL A 81 -10.33 9.39 -0.33
CA VAL A 81 -9.04 9.87 -0.86
C VAL A 81 -7.95 9.69 0.19
N SER A 82 -6.84 9.06 -0.19
CA SER A 82 -5.65 8.89 0.66
C SER A 82 -4.48 9.75 0.23
N LEU A 83 -4.35 10.02 -1.08
CA LEU A 83 -3.46 11.04 -1.63
C LEU A 83 -4.29 11.97 -2.49
N GLN A 84 -4.13 13.27 -2.30
CA GLN A 84 -4.80 14.28 -3.10
C GLN A 84 -3.99 14.56 -4.37
N ARG A 85 -4.68 15.05 -5.40
CA ARG A 85 -4.01 15.65 -6.55
C ARG A 85 -3.07 16.77 -6.09
N GLY A 86 -1.82 16.70 -6.55
CA GLY A 86 -0.75 17.64 -6.22
C GLY A 86 0.15 17.15 -5.09
N ASP A 87 -0.21 16.07 -4.39
CA ASP A 87 0.63 15.52 -3.34
C ASP A 87 1.96 15.00 -3.90
N THR A 88 3.05 15.45 -3.28
CA THR A 88 4.38 14.87 -3.47
C THR A 88 4.51 13.66 -2.55
N VAL A 89 4.74 12.50 -3.15
CA VAL A 89 4.76 11.22 -2.45
C VAL A 89 5.93 10.36 -2.90
N MET A 90 6.51 9.61 -1.96
CA MET A 90 7.57 8.66 -2.26
C MET A 90 7.03 7.39 -2.89
N VAL A 91 7.73 6.86 -3.89
CA VAL A 91 7.50 5.52 -4.41
C VAL A 91 8.09 4.51 -3.43
N THR A 92 7.25 3.70 -2.80
CA THR A 92 7.68 2.77 -1.74
C THR A 92 7.97 1.38 -2.24
N LYS A 93 7.33 0.95 -3.33
CA LYS A 93 7.55 -0.37 -3.91
C LYS A 93 7.14 -0.43 -5.37
N VAL A 94 7.95 -1.06 -6.19
CA VAL A 94 7.59 -1.43 -7.56
C VAL A 94 7.69 -2.95 -7.70
N LYS A 95 6.55 -3.59 -7.95
CA LYS A 95 6.48 -5.04 -8.08
C LYS A 95 6.02 -5.43 -9.48
N VAL A 96 6.84 -6.21 -10.17
CA VAL A 96 6.48 -6.80 -11.46
C VAL A 96 5.79 -8.14 -11.21
N ASN A 97 4.56 -8.27 -11.67
CA ASN A 97 3.85 -9.55 -11.73
C ASN A 97 3.76 -10.00 -13.20
N LYS A 98 3.11 -11.13 -13.46
CA LYS A 98 2.94 -11.68 -14.81
C LYS A 98 2.19 -10.74 -15.77
N ASP A 99 1.07 -10.19 -15.31
CA ASP A 99 0.09 -9.48 -16.15
C ASP A 99 -0.07 -8.00 -15.75
N ASN A 100 0.74 -7.53 -14.79
CA ASN A 100 0.76 -6.13 -14.38
C ASN A 100 2.05 -5.75 -13.63
N VAL A 101 2.27 -4.44 -13.52
CA VAL A 101 3.24 -3.84 -12.60
C VAL A 101 2.46 -3.08 -11.52
N GLU A 102 2.76 -3.34 -10.26
CA GLU A 102 2.23 -2.60 -9.11
C GLU A 102 3.21 -1.49 -8.72
N PHE A 103 2.72 -0.26 -8.65
CA PHE A 103 3.50 0.93 -8.33
C PHE A 103 2.93 1.57 -7.07
N GLN A 104 3.58 1.36 -5.93
CA GLN A 104 3.09 1.74 -4.60
C GLN A 104 3.64 3.10 -4.17
N LEU A 105 2.77 3.92 -3.59
CA LEU A 105 3.02 5.31 -3.19
C LEU A 105 2.72 5.50 -1.70
N GLY A 106 3.63 6.17 -0.98
CA GLY A 106 3.34 6.75 0.34
C GLY A 106 3.04 5.75 1.44
N GLY A 107 3.63 4.56 1.38
CA GLY A 107 3.47 3.50 2.38
C GLY A 107 2.50 2.39 1.96
N GLY A 108 2.33 2.16 0.65
CA GLY A 108 1.33 1.34 -0.06
C GLY A 108 1.06 -0.13 0.34
N GLY A 109 1.38 -0.52 1.57
CA GLY A 109 1.33 -1.88 2.12
C GLY A 109 0.08 -2.27 2.91
N TYR A 110 -0.84 -1.36 3.25
CA TYR A 110 -2.11 -1.76 3.90
C TYR A 110 -3.17 -2.15 2.86
N GLY A 111 -3.82 -3.31 2.88
CA GLY A 111 -3.26 -4.57 3.30
C GLY A 111 -2.56 -5.36 2.18
N THR A 112 -1.54 -6.06 2.61
CA THR A 112 -0.92 -7.13 1.83
C THR A 112 -1.29 -8.45 2.51
N ALA A 113 -0.86 -9.59 1.97
CA ALA A 113 -1.28 -10.90 2.46
C ALA A 113 -1.02 -11.03 3.98
N GLY A 114 -2.08 -11.14 4.78
CA GLY A 114 -2.03 -11.20 6.25
C GLY A 114 -2.82 -10.11 6.97
N ASP A 115 -3.16 -9.00 6.30
CA ASP A 115 -3.93 -7.92 6.91
C ASP A 115 -5.44 -8.20 6.93
N ASN A 116 -6.05 -8.16 8.11
CA ASN A 116 -7.50 -8.23 8.24
C ASN A 116 -8.15 -6.93 7.71
N THR A 117 -8.63 -6.99 6.47
CA THR A 117 -9.42 -5.92 5.83
C THR A 117 -10.91 -6.23 5.79
N ASP A 118 -11.29 -7.33 6.45
CA ASP A 118 -12.67 -7.77 6.52
C ASP A 118 -13.44 -6.87 7.48
N THR A 119 -14.43 -6.20 6.92
CA THR A 119 -15.34 -5.27 7.58
C THR A 119 -16.75 -5.85 7.66
N ALA A 120 -16.95 -7.08 7.19
CA ALA A 120 -18.23 -7.74 7.24
C ALA A 120 -18.61 -8.11 8.68
N VAL A 121 -19.93 -8.07 8.92
CA VAL A 121 -20.56 -8.62 10.12
C VAL A 121 -20.56 -10.13 9.98
N HIS A 122 -19.93 -10.82 10.93
CA HIS A 122 -19.92 -12.28 10.99
C HIS A 122 -20.73 -12.70 12.21
N PHE A 123 -21.88 -13.32 11.96
CA PHE A 123 -22.75 -13.85 13.01
C PHE A 123 -23.43 -15.12 12.53
N THR A 124 -23.35 -16.16 13.34
CA THR A 124 -24.07 -17.42 13.13
C THR A 124 -25.08 -17.58 14.26
N PRO A 125 -26.39 -17.60 13.98
CA PRO A 125 -27.41 -17.82 15.01
C PRO A 125 -27.21 -19.16 15.71
N ALA A 126 -27.44 -19.19 17.02
CA ALA A 126 -27.43 -20.43 17.77
C ALA A 126 -28.53 -21.39 17.27
N GLU A 127 -28.13 -22.64 17.06
CA GLU A 127 -29.04 -23.72 16.70
C GLU A 127 -30.03 -24.03 17.85
N LYS A 128 -31.11 -24.74 17.51
CA LYS A 128 -32.08 -25.22 18.52
C LYS A 128 -31.38 -26.16 19.50
N SER A 129 -31.60 -25.93 20.80
CA SER A 129 -31.10 -26.84 21.84
C SER A 129 -31.83 -28.17 21.80
N ASP A 130 -31.22 -29.23 22.32
CA ASP A 130 -31.89 -30.53 22.42
C ASP A 130 -33.13 -30.45 23.32
N ARG A 131 -33.12 -29.62 24.37
CA ARG A 131 -34.30 -29.34 25.20
C ARG A 131 -35.45 -28.73 24.39
N GLU A 132 -35.16 -27.81 23.47
CA GLU A 132 -36.16 -27.20 22.60
C GLU A 132 -36.81 -28.24 21.68
N LYS A 133 -36.00 -29.13 21.10
CA LYS A 133 -36.48 -30.25 20.28
C LYS A 133 -37.31 -31.24 21.11
N ASP A 134 -36.87 -31.56 22.32
CA ASP A 134 -37.58 -32.46 23.23
C ASP A 134 -38.94 -31.90 23.65
N LEU A 135 -39.02 -30.60 23.94
CA LEU A 135 -40.28 -29.93 24.28
C LEU A 135 -41.24 -29.91 23.08
N GLU A 136 -40.75 -29.65 21.86
CA GLU A 136 -41.54 -29.78 20.64
C GLU A 136 -42.13 -31.19 20.48
N ASN A 137 -41.31 -32.22 20.71
CA ASN A 137 -41.74 -33.62 20.66
C ASN A 137 -42.71 -33.99 21.79
N GLN A 138 -42.54 -33.45 23.00
CA GLN A 138 -43.46 -33.69 24.11
C GLN A 138 -44.82 -33.03 23.84
N ILE A 139 -44.83 -31.80 23.31
CA ILE A 139 -46.06 -31.09 22.94
C ILE A 139 -46.84 -31.85 21.86
N SER A 140 -46.15 -32.40 20.86
CA SER A 140 -46.80 -33.15 19.77
C SER A 140 -47.45 -34.45 20.24
N ASN A 141 -46.93 -35.07 21.31
CA ASN A 141 -47.41 -36.33 21.85
C ASN A 141 -48.33 -36.18 23.07
N GLU A 142 -48.43 -34.99 23.66
CA GLU A 142 -49.26 -34.72 24.84
C GLU A 142 -50.73 -34.54 24.44
N SER A 143 -51.62 -35.24 25.14
CA SER A 143 -53.07 -35.20 24.92
C SER A 143 -53.78 -34.26 25.89
N ASP A 144 -53.25 -34.11 27.10
CA ASP A 144 -53.81 -33.25 28.15
C ASP A 144 -53.58 -31.75 27.82
N PRO A 145 -54.65 -30.94 27.71
CA PRO A 145 -54.53 -29.53 27.37
C PRO A 145 -53.78 -28.70 28.42
N ASP A 146 -53.83 -29.07 29.71
CA ASP A 146 -53.16 -28.33 30.77
C ASP A 146 -51.66 -28.58 30.78
N LYS A 147 -51.27 -29.84 30.60
CA LYS A 147 -49.85 -30.22 30.42
C LYS A 147 -49.28 -29.61 29.15
N ARG A 148 -50.00 -29.68 28.02
CA ARG A 148 -49.58 -29.07 26.75
C ARG A 148 -49.33 -27.57 26.90
N ARG A 149 -50.21 -26.85 27.62
CA ARG A 149 -50.01 -25.42 27.94
C ARG A 149 -48.76 -25.18 28.78
N SER A 150 -48.45 -26.07 29.73
CA SER A 150 -47.23 -25.96 30.54
C SER A 150 -45.96 -26.17 29.70
N LEU A 151 -45.95 -27.20 28.86
CA LEU A 151 -44.83 -27.48 27.95
C LEU A 151 -44.63 -26.35 26.94
N GLN A 152 -45.71 -25.76 26.42
CA GLN A 152 -45.64 -24.61 25.52
C GLN A 152 -44.98 -23.41 26.19
N ARG A 153 -45.36 -23.09 27.44
CA ARG A 153 -44.71 -21.99 28.20
C ARG A 153 -43.21 -22.22 28.38
N GLU A 154 -42.80 -23.46 28.61
CA GLU A 154 -41.39 -23.80 28.75
C GLU A 154 -40.66 -23.70 27.40
N LEU A 155 -41.28 -24.15 26.31
CA LEU A 155 -40.73 -24.01 24.95
C LEU A 155 -40.55 -22.53 24.57
N ASP A 156 -41.55 -21.71 24.85
CA ASP A 156 -41.51 -20.27 24.60
C ASP A 156 -40.42 -19.60 25.43
N TYR A 157 -40.24 -20.01 26.69
CA TYR A 157 -39.14 -19.56 27.54
C TYR A 157 -37.77 -19.89 26.94
N VAL A 158 -37.53 -21.16 26.57
CA VAL A 158 -36.25 -21.61 25.98
C VAL A 158 -35.96 -20.90 24.65
N ARG A 159 -36.99 -20.71 23.81
CA ARG A 159 -36.88 -19.94 22.56
C ARG A 159 -36.51 -18.48 22.82
N SER A 160 -37.19 -17.84 23.76
CA SER A 160 -36.94 -16.43 24.11
C SER A 160 -35.52 -16.21 24.63
N GLU A 161 -34.97 -17.16 25.39
CA GLU A 161 -33.58 -17.13 25.85
C GLU A 161 -32.58 -17.26 24.69
N ARG A 162 -32.83 -18.19 23.76
CA ARG A 162 -32.01 -18.35 22.54
C ARG A 162 -32.03 -17.09 21.69
N GLU A 163 -33.21 -16.51 21.46
CA GLU A 163 -33.39 -15.28 20.69
C GLU A 163 -32.73 -14.08 21.35
N ARG A 164 -32.84 -13.96 22.69
CA ARG A 164 -32.17 -12.91 23.46
C ARG A 164 -30.66 -13.01 23.31
N ARG A 165 -30.09 -14.21 23.42
CA ARG A 165 -28.66 -14.45 23.22
C ARG A 165 -28.22 -14.12 21.81
N ASN A 166 -28.94 -14.62 20.80
CA ASN A 166 -28.69 -14.31 19.39
C ASN A 166 -28.73 -12.81 19.12
N ARG A 167 -29.68 -12.08 19.73
CA ARG A 167 -29.77 -10.63 19.59
C ARG A 167 -28.54 -9.93 20.16
N ILE A 168 -28.11 -10.31 21.37
CA ILE A 168 -26.92 -9.76 22.02
C ILE A 168 -25.66 -10.05 21.18
N ASP A 169 -25.50 -11.28 20.72
CA ASP A 169 -24.34 -11.70 19.95
C ASP A 169 -24.32 -11.04 18.56
N SER A 170 -25.48 -10.88 17.92
CA SER A 170 -25.61 -10.15 16.66
C SER A 170 -25.28 -8.66 16.81
N ALA A 171 -25.70 -8.03 17.92
CA ALA A 171 -25.37 -6.63 18.21
C ALA A 171 -23.86 -6.46 18.45
N ARG A 172 -23.24 -7.36 19.22
CA ARG A 172 -21.77 -7.36 19.40
C ARG A 172 -21.03 -7.52 18.08
N ALA A 173 -21.49 -8.42 17.21
CA ALA A 173 -20.90 -8.62 15.90
C ALA A 173 -21.01 -7.37 15.00
N GLN A 174 -22.11 -6.61 15.12
CA GLN A 174 -22.28 -5.32 14.45
C GLN A 174 -21.29 -4.27 15.01
N ASP A 175 -21.24 -4.09 16.33
CA ASP A 175 -20.31 -3.15 16.98
C ASP A 175 -18.86 -3.44 16.60
N ASP A 176 -18.46 -4.71 16.59
CA ASP A 176 -17.11 -5.11 16.18
C ASP A 176 -16.83 -4.88 14.70
N ALA A 177 -17.83 -5.03 13.82
CA ALA A 177 -17.70 -4.68 12.41
C ALA A 177 -17.55 -3.16 12.22
N GLU A 178 -18.30 -2.35 12.96
CA GLU A 178 -18.20 -0.89 12.92
C GLU A 178 -16.83 -0.40 13.40
N ARG A 179 -16.34 -0.89 14.54
CA ARG A 179 -14.98 -0.56 15.03
C ARG A 179 -13.91 -0.97 14.03
N ARG A 180 -14.02 -2.18 13.44
CA ARG A 180 -13.09 -2.63 12.39
C ARG A 180 -13.16 -1.70 11.19
N THR A 181 -14.33 -1.24 10.78
CA THR A 181 -14.50 -0.33 9.65
C THR A 181 -13.73 0.98 9.86
N GLY A 182 -13.86 1.60 11.03
CA GLY A 182 -13.11 2.81 11.38
C GLY A 182 -11.58 2.58 11.41
N GLN A 183 -11.14 1.49 12.04
CA GLN A 183 -9.70 1.14 12.10
C GLN A 183 -9.12 0.86 10.71
N VAL A 184 -9.85 0.12 9.88
CA VAL A 184 -9.46 -0.20 8.51
C VAL A 184 -9.45 1.08 7.67
N ALA A 185 -10.39 2.01 7.85
CA ALA A 185 -10.40 3.30 7.16
C ALA A 185 -9.20 4.17 7.53
N MET A 186 -8.85 4.28 8.83
CA MET A 186 -7.65 5.00 9.26
C MET A 186 -6.38 4.36 8.70
N LYS A 187 -6.26 3.03 8.78
CA LYS A 187 -5.11 2.31 8.22
C LYS A 187 -5.03 2.41 6.70
N ARG A 188 -6.16 2.54 6.00
CA ARG A 188 -6.24 2.80 4.55
C ARG A 188 -5.77 4.21 4.19
N GLN A 189 -6.15 5.21 4.99
CA GLN A 189 -5.63 6.58 4.82
C GLN A 189 -4.12 6.65 5.09
N GLN A 190 -3.62 5.84 6.03
CA GLN A 190 -2.20 5.82 6.40
C GLN A 190 -1.34 4.92 5.51
N GLY A 191 -1.90 3.86 4.94
CA GLY A 191 -1.19 2.77 4.26
C GLY A 191 -0.95 2.99 2.77
N GLY A 192 -0.94 4.25 2.33
CA GLY A 192 -0.58 4.65 0.97
C GLY A 192 -1.58 4.28 -0.14
N SER A 193 -1.17 4.52 -1.38
CA SER A 193 -1.94 4.26 -2.61
C SER A 193 -1.12 3.44 -3.59
N ARG A 194 -1.75 2.91 -4.65
CA ARG A 194 -1.01 2.21 -5.72
C ARG A 194 -1.65 2.35 -7.09
N PHE A 195 -0.84 2.29 -8.14
CA PHE A 195 -1.27 2.05 -9.52
C PHE A 195 -1.01 0.59 -9.90
N ASN A 196 -1.95 -0.02 -10.61
CA ASN A 196 -1.76 -1.31 -11.27
C ASN A 196 -1.71 -1.09 -12.78
N ILE A 197 -0.51 -1.12 -13.34
CA ILE A 197 -0.29 -0.91 -14.77
C ILE A 197 -0.48 -2.25 -15.46
N LYS A 198 -1.57 -2.40 -16.20
CA LYS A 198 -2.03 -3.63 -16.85
C LYS A 198 -1.30 -3.80 -18.18
N LEU A 199 -0.08 -4.33 -18.08
CA LEU A 199 0.79 -4.70 -19.19
C LEU A 199 1.21 -6.17 -19.04
N ASN A 200 1.40 -6.87 -20.16
CA ASN A 200 1.87 -8.26 -20.13
C ASN A 200 3.39 -8.27 -19.90
N ALA A 201 3.80 -8.06 -18.65
CA ALA A 201 5.22 -7.99 -18.27
C ALA A 201 5.98 -9.25 -18.69
N ARG A 202 5.33 -10.42 -18.62
CA ARG A 202 5.92 -11.69 -19.06
C ARG A 202 6.26 -11.69 -20.55
N ALA A 203 5.38 -11.17 -21.38
CA ALA A 203 5.62 -11.08 -22.83
C ALA A 203 6.62 -9.97 -23.18
N MET A 204 6.66 -8.91 -22.38
CA MET A 204 7.55 -7.78 -22.60
C MET A 204 9.01 -8.10 -22.28
N GLY A 205 9.27 -8.89 -21.23
CA GLY A 205 10.64 -9.26 -20.85
C GLY A 205 11.55 -8.03 -20.79
N ASP A 206 12.61 -8.03 -21.59
CA ASP A 206 13.63 -6.97 -21.67
C ASP A 206 13.10 -5.61 -22.17
N SER A 207 11.92 -5.59 -22.81
CA SER A 207 11.29 -4.33 -23.23
C SER A 207 10.55 -3.61 -22.10
N LEU A 208 10.43 -4.21 -20.91
CA LEU A 208 9.81 -3.57 -19.75
C LEU A 208 10.83 -2.67 -19.04
N THR A 209 10.96 -1.43 -19.51
CA THR A 209 11.92 -0.45 -19.00
C THR A 209 11.27 0.63 -18.10
N PRO A 210 12.05 1.40 -17.33
CA PRO A 210 11.51 2.54 -16.59
C PRO A 210 10.73 3.52 -17.46
N GLN A 211 11.19 3.79 -18.69
CA GLN A 211 10.55 4.71 -19.62
C GLN A 211 9.15 4.23 -20.03
N VAL A 212 8.94 2.91 -20.13
CA VAL A 212 7.61 2.32 -20.38
C VAL A 212 6.67 2.60 -19.20
N ILE A 213 7.16 2.51 -17.96
CA ILE A 213 6.36 2.80 -16.77
C ILE A 213 6.07 4.29 -16.65
N GLU A 214 7.06 5.16 -16.89
CA GLU A 214 6.89 6.61 -16.86
C GLU A 214 5.89 7.06 -17.90
N SER A 215 6.01 6.58 -19.15
CA SER A 215 5.05 6.91 -20.21
C SER A 215 3.64 6.42 -19.90
N ALA A 216 3.48 5.22 -19.34
CA ALA A 216 2.19 4.70 -18.89
C ALA A 216 1.54 5.55 -17.78
N LEU A 217 2.36 6.15 -16.92
CA LEU A 217 1.91 6.94 -15.78
C LEU A 217 1.92 8.46 -16.01
N ALA A 218 2.47 8.96 -17.12
CA ALA A 218 2.74 10.39 -17.35
C ALA A 218 1.51 11.30 -17.19
N GLN A 219 0.32 10.78 -17.51
CA GLN A 219 -0.95 11.50 -17.34
C GLN A 219 -1.40 11.60 -15.87
N TYR A 220 -0.95 10.70 -15.01
CA TYR A 220 -1.41 10.53 -13.63
C TYR A 220 -0.35 10.89 -12.59
N VAL A 221 0.91 10.91 -12.99
CA VAL A 221 2.07 11.12 -12.13
C VAL A 221 3.08 12.04 -12.83
N SER A 222 3.72 12.91 -12.07
CA SER A 222 4.89 13.67 -12.49
C SER A 222 6.12 13.09 -11.79
N PHE A 223 7.11 12.67 -12.57
CA PHE A 223 8.40 12.24 -12.04
C PHE A 223 9.30 13.48 -11.91
N SER A 224 9.92 13.68 -10.76
CA SER A 224 10.72 14.87 -10.47
C SER A 224 12.12 14.81 -11.12
N GLY A 225 12.17 14.47 -12.41
CA GLY A 225 13.38 14.31 -13.24
C GLY A 225 13.35 15.06 -14.57
N ASP A 226 12.22 15.69 -14.94
CA ASP A 226 12.09 16.46 -16.20
C ASP A 226 12.57 17.93 -16.09
N ALA A 227 13.18 18.32 -14.96
CA ALA A 227 13.69 19.68 -14.73
C ALA A 227 15.17 19.87 -15.11
N THR A 228 15.65 19.15 -16.13
CA THR A 228 16.94 19.41 -16.78
C THR A 228 16.74 19.40 -18.29
N GLY A 229 16.31 20.53 -18.84
CA GLY A 229 16.18 20.70 -20.30
C GLY A 229 15.19 21.75 -20.75
N ALA A 230 15.33 23.01 -20.30
CA ALA A 230 14.72 24.16 -20.96
C ALA A 230 15.54 25.43 -20.67
N ASP A 231 16.71 25.53 -21.28
CA ASP A 231 17.30 26.84 -21.56
C ASP A 231 16.53 27.46 -22.73
N GLY A 232 15.89 28.61 -22.48
CA GLY A 232 15.33 29.43 -23.55
C GLY A 232 14.25 30.42 -23.11
N ALA A 233 14.68 31.68 -22.91
CA ALA A 233 13.88 32.92 -22.93
C ALA A 233 13.23 33.41 -21.62
N HIS A 234 14.06 33.91 -20.70
CA HIS A 234 13.73 35.17 -20.03
C HIS A 234 14.18 36.34 -20.93
N PRO A 235 13.28 37.26 -21.36
CA PRO A 235 13.74 38.50 -21.94
C PRO A 235 14.20 39.43 -20.80
N ALA A 236 15.48 39.74 -20.82
CA ALA A 236 16.06 40.87 -20.12
C ALA A 236 15.80 42.16 -20.90
N GLY A 237 15.46 43.25 -20.19
CA GLY A 237 15.57 44.62 -20.70
C GLY A 237 14.43 45.53 -20.28
N GLY A 238 14.67 46.43 -19.31
CA GLY A 238 13.66 47.41 -18.92
C GLY A 238 13.94 48.49 -17.84
N ALA A 239 15.09 48.53 -17.16
CA ALA A 239 15.71 49.71 -16.50
C ALA A 239 14.88 50.52 -15.42
N PRO A 240 15.44 51.55 -14.73
CA PRO A 240 15.55 51.55 -13.27
C PRO A 240 14.80 52.70 -12.56
N GLY A 241 14.42 52.49 -11.29
CA GLY A 241 13.93 53.53 -10.40
C GLY A 241 14.55 53.37 -9.02
N GLU A 242 15.51 54.23 -8.71
CA GLU A 242 16.08 54.39 -7.38
C GLU A 242 15.01 54.80 -6.36
N GLY A 243 15.06 54.19 -5.19
CA GLY A 243 14.23 54.51 -4.03
C GLY A 243 14.89 53.95 -2.78
N THR A 244 15.81 54.73 -2.22
CA THR A 244 16.45 54.53 -0.92
C THR A 244 15.45 54.27 0.21
N GLY A 245 15.79 53.31 1.08
CA GLY A 245 15.57 53.49 2.52
C GLY A 245 14.86 52.36 3.26
N LEU A 246 15.51 51.96 4.36
CA LEU A 246 14.98 51.32 5.57
C LEU A 246 14.93 49.79 5.62
N ALA A 247 15.95 49.26 6.30
CA ALA A 247 15.86 48.04 7.08
C ALA A 247 14.57 48.01 7.92
N VAL A 248 13.84 46.90 7.84
CA VAL A 248 12.80 46.53 8.80
C VAL A 248 13.02 45.07 9.21
N HIS A 249 13.08 44.91 10.52
CA HIS A 249 13.17 43.67 11.28
C HIS A 249 11.98 42.71 11.01
N PRO A 250 12.09 41.42 11.37
CA PRO A 250 11.10 40.40 11.05
C PRO A 250 9.80 40.64 11.83
N SER A 251 8.70 40.88 11.12
CA SER A 251 7.37 40.86 11.70
C SER A 251 6.88 39.42 11.78
N ASP A 252 7.04 38.87 12.99
CA ASP A 252 6.05 38.12 13.74
C ASP A 252 4.68 37.98 13.04
N ASN A 253 4.44 36.81 12.44
CA ASN A 253 3.11 36.31 12.14
C ASN A 253 3.02 34.94 12.80
N GLY A 254 2.33 34.88 13.93
CA GLY A 254 2.02 33.67 14.69
C GLY A 254 1.17 32.70 13.88
N ALA A 255 1.83 31.93 13.03
CA ALA A 255 1.30 30.67 12.51
C ALA A 255 1.78 29.56 13.45
N ASP A 256 0.84 28.79 13.99
CA ASP A 256 1.14 27.60 14.78
C ASP A 256 2.17 26.73 14.03
N PRO A 257 3.34 26.42 14.62
CA PRO A 257 4.34 25.58 13.97
C PRO A 257 3.75 24.20 13.63
N ALA A 258 2.75 23.73 14.37
CA ALA A 258 2.00 22.50 14.13
C ALA A 258 1.41 22.38 12.70
N GLN A 259 1.01 23.50 12.07
CA GLN A 259 0.44 23.50 10.72
C GLN A 259 1.49 23.56 9.61
N SER A 260 2.77 23.73 9.96
CA SER A 260 3.85 23.90 8.99
C SER A 260 4.50 22.58 8.57
N LEU A 261 4.35 21.50 9.34
CA LEU A 261 4.93 20.19 9.03
C LEU A 261 4.27 19.54 7.81
N LYS A 262 5.07 19.26 6.79
CA LYS A 262 4.63 18.53 5.58
C LYS A 262 5.50 17.32 5.35
N LYS A 263 4.87 16.20 4.99
CA LYS A 263 5.60 15.03 4.48
C LYS A 263 6.45 15.45 3.27
N GLY A 264 7.66 14.92 3.17
CA GLY A 264 8.64 15.32 2.17
C GLY A 264 9.63 16.41 2.62
N MET A 265 9.44 17.03 3.78
CA MET A 265 10.43 17.95 4.36
C MET A 265 11.73 17.24 4.73
N SER A 266 12.86 17.91 4.56
CA SER A 266 14.16 17.39 5.04
C SER A 266 14.29 17.53 6.56
N ARG A 267 15.19 16.75 7.15
CA ARG A 267 15.50 16.85 8.58
C ARG A 267 15.93 18.26 8.98
N GLU A 268 16.75 18.93 8.18
CA GLU A 268 17.22 20.30 8.44
C GLU A 268 16.06 21.30 8.42
N GLN A 269 15.08 21.11 7.54
CA GLN A 269 13.88 21.94 7.48
C GLN A 269 13.00 21.75 8.72
N VAL A 270 12.87 20.52 9.22
CA VAL A 270 12.13 20.25 10.46
C VAL A 270 12.89 20.80 11.66
N GLU A 271 14.21 20.66 11.70
CA GLU A 271 15.07 21.22 12.76
C GLU A 271 15.09 22.76 12.74
N ALA A 272 14.91 23.40 11.58
CA ALA A 272 14.75 24.85 11.48
C ALA A 272 13.43 25.34 12.10
N LEU A 273 12.38 24.50 12.10
CA LEU A 273 11.07 24.84 12.65
C LEU A 273 10.96 24.54 14.15
N TYR A 274 11.53 23.43 14.60
CA TYR A 274 11.34 22.92 15.96
C TYR A 274 12.63 22.89 16.81
N GLY A 275 13.76 23.31 16.24
CA GLY A 275 15.07 23.14 16.86
C GLY A 275 15.61 21.70 16.71
N PRO A 276 16.79 21.42 17.27
CA PRO A 276 17.42 20.11 17.18
C PRO A 276 16.57 19.03 17.86
N ALA A 277 16.60 17.81 17.33
CA ALA A 277 15.92 16.66 17.91
C ALA A 277 16.41 16.39 19.34
N VAL A 278 15.47 16.17 20.26
CA VAL A 278 15.74 15.82 21.67
C VAL A 278 16.07 14.34 21.80
N GLU A 279 15.48 13.51 20.93
CA GLU A 279 15.76 12.08 20.82
C GLU A 279 15.82 11.71 19.34
N ALA A 280 16.77 10.85 18.96
CA ALA A 280 16.85 10.26 17.63
C ALA A 280 17.14 8.76 17.77
N HIS A 281 16.39 7.94 17.04
CA HIS A 281 16.57 6.48 17.04
C HIS A 281 16.56 5.95 15.61
N ASP A 282 17.62 5.25 15.25
CA ASP A 282 17.71 4.59 13.95
C ASP A 282 17.19 3.17 14.05
N ARG A 283 16.26 2.81 13.17
CA ARG A 283 15.70 1.47 13.05
C ARG A 283 15.68 1.04 11.60
N THR A 284 16.03 -0.22 11.35
CA THR A 284 15.95 -0.80 10.00
C THR A 284 14.67 -1.61 9.89
N GLU A 285 13.74 -1.16 9.04
CA GLU A 285 12.47 -1.84 8.80
C GLU A 285 12.37 -2.21 7.32
N ASN A 286 12.15 -3.49 7.00
CA ASN A 286 12.09 -4.00 5.62
C ASN A 286 13.30 -3.64 4.74
N GLY A 287 14.50 -3.53 5.34
CA GLY A 287 15.74 -3.21 4.63
C GLY A 287 15.99 -1.72 4.39
N MET A 288 15.12 -0.83 4.88
CA MET A 288 15.29 0.62 4.83
C MET A 288 15.63 1.18 6.22
N GLY A 289 16.58 2.12 6.26
CA GLY A 289 16.91 2.86 7.48
C GLY A 289 15.89 3.97 7.74
N ILE A 290 15.20 3.88 8.87
CA ILE A 290 14.28 4.88 9.39
C ILE A 290 14.94 5.55 10.59
N THR A 291 15.11 6.86 10.54
CA THR A 291 15.53 7.69 11.68
C THR A 291 14.30 8.32 12.30
N SER A 292 13.89 7.86 13.48
CA SER A 292 12.78 8.42 14.24
C SER A 292 13.30 9.51 15.18
N CYS A 293 12.93 10.76 14.95
CA CYS A 293 13.30 11.90 15.81
C CYS A 293 12.10 12.36 16.65
N THR A 294 12.36 12.78 17.88
CA THR A 294 11.42 13.55 18.68
C THR A 294 11.92 14.99 18.80
N TYR A 295 11.04 15.94 18.49
CA TYR A 295 11.23 17.36 18.75
C TYR A 295 10.28 17.82 19.86
N LYS A 296 10.73 18.80 20.66
CA LYS A 296 9.92 19.42 21.71
C LYS A 296 9.86 20.93 21.47
N SER A 297 8.65 21.44 21.26
CA SER A 297 8.34 22.87 21.35
C SER A 297 7.75 23.19 22.73
N LYS A 298 7.47 24.47 23.01
CA LYS A 298 6.96 24.92 24.32
C LYS A 298 5.68 24.18 24.75
N ASP A 299 4.78 23.92 23.79
CA ASP A 299 3.45 23.37 24.07
C ASP A 299 3.17 22.01 23.39
N GLU A 300 4.12 21.50 22.59
CA GLU A 300 3.89 20.32 21.74
C GLU A 300 5.12 19.39 21.68
N ARG A 301 4.84 18.08 21.63
CA ARG A 301 5.83 17.04 21.27
C ARG A 301 5.52 16.55 19.86
N VAL A 302 6.51 16.67 18.98
CA VAL A 302 6.46 16.16 17.61
C VAL A 302 7.33 14.92 17.51
N GLN A 303 6.75 13.81 17.06
CA GLN A 303 7.51 12.64 16.65
C GLN A 303 7.50 12.56 15.14
N ALA A 304 8.67 12.34 14.53
CA ALA A 304 8.88 12.46 13.11
C ALA A 304 9.82 11.35 12.62
N ASP A 305 9.35 10.55 11.67
CA ASP A 305 10.12 9.46 11.09
C ASP A 305 10.67 9.90 9.74
N PHE A 306 11.99 9.78 9.60
CA PHE A 306 12.76 10.14 8.42
C PHE A 306 13.29 8.89 7.73
N VAL A 307 13.23 8.85 6.41
CA VAL A 307 13.90 7.83 5.60
C VAL A 307 14.85 8.56 4.65
N ASN A 308 16.13 8.21 4.70
CA ASN A 308 17.18 8.93 3.96
C ASN A 308 17.15 10.47 4.19
N GLY A 309 16.83 10.89 5.42
CA GLY A 309 16.77 12.32 5.80
C GLY A 309 15.48 13.05 5.41
N VAL A 310 14.49 12.35 4.84
CA VAL A 310 13.20 12.93 4.41
C VAL A 310 12.06 12.48 5.30
N LEU A 311 11.25 13.42 5.77
CA LEU A 311 10.10 13.18 6.63
C LEU A 311 9.00 12.40 5.91
N VAL A 312 8.75 11.17 6.33
CA VAL A 312 7.71 10.30 5.75
C VAL A 312 6.45 10.22 6.62
N GLN A 313 6.62 10.42 7.93
CA GLN A 313 5.54 10.34 8.91
C GLN A 313 5.82 11.30 10.06
N TYR A 314 4.78 11.91 10.61
CA TYR A 314 4.88 12.64 11.86
C TYR A 314 3.59 12.52 12.67
N SER A 315 3.72 12.73 13.97
CA SER A 315 2.63 12.81 14.94
C SER A 315 2.89 14.04 15.82
N VAL A 316 1.90 14.90 15.97
CA VAL A 316 1.93 16.04 16.88
C VAL A 316 1.03 15.72 18.06
N SER A 317 1.58 15.83 19.27
CA SER A 317 0.84 15.67 20.51
C SER A 317 0.98 16.94 21.34
N SER A 318 -0.16 17.51 21.74
CA SER A 318 -0.17 18.55 22.78
C SER A 318 0.38 17.94 24.06
N ARG A 319 1.19 18.72 24.77
CA ARG A 319 1.63 18.33 26.10
C ARG A 319 0.50 18.42 27.13
#